data_AF-A0A3D8PEF8-F1
#
_entry.id   AF-A0A3D8PEF8-F1
#
_cell.length_a   1.000
_cell.length_b   1.000
_cell.length_c   1.000
_cell.angle_alpha   90.00
_cell.angle_beta   90.00
_cell.angle_gamma   90.00
#
_symmetry.space_group_name_H-M   'P 1'
#
loop_
_entity.id
_entity.type
_entity.pdbx_description
1 polymer ?
#
loop_
_entity_poly.entity_id
_entity_poly.type
_entity_poly.pdbx_seq_one_letter_code
_entity_poly.pdbx_strand_id
1 'polypeptide(L)'
;MADVTGALHHEFGGKCYELRMTFGVLAKLQARHGSDLKGLLSGSVEKIPAFDVMLDGVAGALVKGGVPEEAAADLADDMLTADPELFARLLSAAFPDAVGNVVAQGKKKD
;
A
#
# COMPACT_ATOMS: atom_id res chain seq x y z
N MET A 1 13.14 5.70 -3.57
CA MET A 1 13.24 4.84 -4.77
C MET A 1 12.76 3.46 -4.36
N ALA A 2 11.92 2.80 -5.17
CA ALA A 2 11.54 1.42 -4.91
C ALA A 2 12.71 0.50 -5.33
N ASP A 3 13.17 -0.35 -4.43
CA ASP A 3 14.15 -1.39 -4.78
C ASP A 3 13.48 -2.46 -5.63
N VAL A 4 14.27 -3.16 -6.46
CA VAL A 4 13.83 -4.29 -7.32
C VAL A 4 13.11 -5.40 -6.51
N THR A 5 13.20 -5.36 -5.18
CA THR A 5 12.52 -6.22 -4.21
C THR A 5 11.05 -5.85 -3.94
N GLY A 6 10.53 -4.76 -4.52
CA GLY A 6 9.16 -4.27 -4.30
C GLY A 6 8.95 -3.56 -2.95
N ALA A 7 10.04 -3.14 -2.30
CA ALA A 7 10.02 -2.42 -1.03
C ALA A 7 9.95 -0.90 -1.24
N LEU A 8 9.11 -0.24 -0.46
CA LEU A 8 9.05 1.22 -0.38
C LEU A 8 9.79 1.69 0.88
N HIS A 9 10.78 2.55 0.70
CA HIS A 9 11.43 3.25 1.81
C HIS A 9 10.71 4.58 2.06
N HIS A 10 10.20 4.78 3.27
CA HIS A 10 9.46 5.98 3.69
C HIS A 10 10.08 6.61 4.94
N GLU A 11 10.33 7.91 4.89
CA GLU A 11 10.85 8.66 6.04
C GLU A 11 9.70 9.21 6.89
N PHE A 12 9.73 8.90 8.18
CA PHE A 12 8.76 9.40 9.15
C PHE A 12 9.44 9.64 10.50
N GLY A 13 9.18 10.78 11.15
CA GLY A 13 9.75 11.09 12.47
C GLY A 13 11.30 11.04 12.51
N GLY A 14 11.98 11.37 11.41
CA GLY A 14 13.45 11.32 11.32
C GLY A 14 14.05 9.91 11.21
N LYS A 15 13.22 8.88 10.97
CA LYS A 15 13.65 7.50 10.71
C LYS A 15 13.19 7.05 9.33
N CYS A 16 14.01 6.23 8.67
CA CYS A 16 13.64 5.58 7.42
C CYS A 16 13.06 4.20 7.73
N TYR A 17 11.81 3.97 7.29
CA TYR A 17 11.10 2.72 7.43
C TYR A 17 11.04 2.00 6.09
N GLU A 18 11.31 0.69 6.10
CA GLU A 18 11.08 -0.18 4.96
C GLU A 18 9.64 -0.70 5.03
N LEU A 19 8.87 -0.52 3.95
CA LEU A 19 7.52 -1.06 3.81
C LEU A 19 7.52 -2.11 2.71
N ARG A 20 7.10 -3.33 3.05
CA ARG A 20 7.10 -4.46 2.11
C ARG A 20 5.69 -5.02 1.93
N MET A 21 5.02 -4.58 0.88
CA MET A 21 3.75 -5.19 0.49
C MET A 21 4.03 -6.53 -0.22
N THR A 22 3.59 -7.63 0.37
CA THR A 22 3.83 -8.99 -0.15
C THR A 22 2.49 -9.72 -0.34
N PHE A 23 2.47 -10.79 -1.13
CA PHE A 23 1.27 -11.63 -1.26
C PHE A 23 0.76 -12.17 0.08
N GLY A 24 1.64 -12.40 1.06
CA GLY A 24 1.21 -12.79 2.41
C GLY A 24 0.43 -11.69 3.14
N VAL A 25 0.82 -10.42 2.95
CA VAL A 25 0.07 -9.26 3.47
C VAL A 25 -1.25 -9.12 2.75
N LEU A 26 -1.26 -9.25 1.41
CA LEU A 26 -2.49 -9.22 0.62
C LEU A 26 -3.46 -10.35 1.00
N ALA A 27 -2.97 -11.57 1.24
CA ALA A 27 -3.82 -12.68 1.66
C ALA A 27 -4.48 -12.41 3.01
N LYS A 28 -3.75 -11.82 3.96
CA LYS A 28 -4.31 -11.40 5.26
C LYS A 28 -5.35 -10.29 5.09
N LEU A 29 -5.07 -9.30 4.25
CA LEU A 29 -6.02 -8.23 3.93
C LEU A 29 -7.28 -8.80 3.27
N GLN A 30 -7.14 -9.70 2.30
CA GLN A 30 -8.28 -10.34 1.63
C GLN A 30 -9.11 -11.19 2.61
N ALA A 31 -8.47 -11.89 3.55
CA ALA A 31 -9.18 -12.65 4.57
C ALA A 31 -9.98 -11.75 5.53
N ARG A 32 -9.49 -10.53 5.80
CA ARG A 32 -10.11 -9.59 6.73
C ARG A 32 -11.18 -8.70 6.08
N HIS A 33 -10.91 -8.22 4.87
CA HIS A 33 -11.72 -7.22 4.15
C HIS A 33 -12.53 -7.80 2.98
N GLY A 34 -12.34 -9.08 2.65
CA GLY A 34 -13.14 -9.78 1.64
C GLY A 34 -12.90 -9.31 0.19
N SER A 35 -13.97 -9.29 -0.61
CA SER A 35 -13.97 -9.10 -2.07
C SER A 35 -13.47 -7.74 -2.54
N ASP A 36 -13.41 -6.74 -1.65
CA ASP A 36 -13.04 -5.37 -1.99
C ASP A 36 -11.58 -5.25 -2.44
N LEU A 37 -10.72 -6.18 -2.01
CA LEU A 37 -9.34 -6.27 -2.49
C LEU A 37 -9.23 -6.67 -3.97
N LYS A 38 -10.22 -7.40 -4.51
CA LYS A 38 -10.22 -7.82 -5.92
C LYS A 38 -10.40 -6.62 -6.85
N GLY A 39 -11.18 -5.63 -6.43
CA GLY A 39 -11.29 -4.34 -7.12
C GLY A 39 -9.97 -3.57 -7.12
N LEU A 40 -9.28 -3.56 -5.97
CA LEU A 40 -7.97 -2.93 -5.78
C LEU A 40 -6.89 -3.49 -6.73
N LEU A 41 -6.80 -4.81 -6.85
CA LEU A 41 -5.77 -5.48 -7.66
C LEU A 41 -6.08 -5.53 -9.16
N SER A 42 -7.36 -5.38 -9.55
CA SER A 42 -7.77 -5.37 -10.97
C SER A 42 -7.67 -3.99 -11.63
N GLY A 43 -7.27 -2.95 -10.89
CA GLY A 43 -7.16 -1.59 -11.41
C GLY A 43 -8.50 -0.89 -11.65
N SER A 44 -9.63 -1.53 -11.32
CA SER A 44 -10.99 -1.00 -11.45
C SER A 44 -11.40 -0.07 -10.30
N VAL A 45 -10.42 0.60 -9.69
CA VAL A 45 -10.61 1.37 -8.45
C VAL A 45 -11.11 2.77 -8.81
N GLU A 46 -12.38 2.88 -9.15
CA GLU A 46 -13.05 4.19 -9.26
C GLU A 46 -13.30 4.85 -7.87
N LYS A 47 -12.92 4.19 -6.76
CA LYS A 47 -13.17 4.64 -5.38
C LYS A 47 -11.94 4.53 -4.50
N ILE A 48 -11.68 5.58 -3.71
CA ILE A 48 -10.68 5.57 -2.64
C ILE A 48 -10.84 4.28 -1.80
N PRO A 49 -9.77 3.50 -1.56
CA PRO A 49 -9.86 2.31 -0.71
C PRO A 49 -10.43 2.68 0.66
N ALA A 50 -11.17 1.75 1.28
CA ALA A 50 -11.66 1.99 2.64
C ALA A 50 -10.47 2.24 3.59
N PHE A 51 -10.64 3.16 4.55
CA PHE A 51 -9.55 3.60 5.42
C PHE A 51 -8.92 2.47 6.23
N ASP A 52 -9.74 1.52 6.67
CA ASP A 52 -9.32 0.29 7.34
C ASP A 52 -8.41 -0.60 6.46
N VAL A 53 -8.68 -0.69 5.16
CA VAL A 53 -7.81 -1.40 4.20
C VAL A 53 -6.47 -0.71 4.06
N MET A 54 -6.45 0.63 4.03
CA MET A 54 -5.21 1.40 3.94
C MET A 54 -4.36 1.22 5.20
N LEU A 55 -4.98 1.36 6.37
CA LEU A 55 -4.34 1.19 7.68
C LEU A 55 -3.74 -0.21 7.81
N ASP A 56 -4.54 -1.26 7.59
CA ASP A 56 -4.07 -2.65 7.69
C ASP A 56 -2.99 -2.97 6.65
N GLY A 57 -3.07 -2.36 5.47
CA GLY A 57 -2.11 -2.59 4.40
C GLY A 57 -0.74 -1.98 4.68
N VAL A 58 -0.72 -0.74 5.19
CA VAL A 58 0.52 -0.09 5.63
C VAL A 58 1.09 -0.80 6.86
N ALA A 59 0.25 -1.13 7.86
CA ALA A 59 0.69 -1.87 9.05
C ALA A 59 1.29 -3.23 8.69
N GLY A 60 0.62 -4.01 7.83
CA GLY A 60 1.13 -5.29 7.35
C GLY A 60 2.45 -5.17 6.61
N ALA A 61 2.62 -4.09 5.82
CA ALA A 61 3.87 -3.83 5.11
C ALA A 61 5.01 -3.40 6.05
N LEU A 62 4.71 -2.61 7.09
CA LEU A 62 5.66 -2.24 8.15
C LEU A 62 6.14 -3.47 8.93
N VAL A 63 5.23 -4.38 9.27
CA VAL A 63 5.60 -5.65 9.93
C VAL A 63 6.53 -6.47 9.05
N LYS A 64 6.24 -6.56 7.75
CA LYS A 64 7.14 -7.24 6.81
C LYS A 64 8.48 -6.55 6.62
N GLY A 65 8.55 -5.24 6.86
CA GLY A 65 9.77 -4.44 6.87
C GLY A 65 10.53 -4.45 8.21
N GLY A 66 10.06 -5.19 9.21
CA GLY A 66 10.77 -5.39 10.48
C GLY A 66 10.26 -4.54 11.65
N VAL A 67 9.17 -3.80 11.49
CA VAL A 67 8.49 -3.14 12.60
C VAL A 67 7.75 -4.17 13.46
N PRO A 68 7.82 -4.12 14.80
CA PRO A 68 7.01 -5.01 15.66
C PRO A 68 5.51 -4.84 15.42
N GLU A 69 4.76 -5.94 15.50
CA GLU A 69 3.32 -5.96 15.17
C GLU A 69 2.51 -5.02 16.08
N GLU A 70 2.88 -4.95 17.36
CA GLU A 70 2.27 -4.07 18.36
C GLU A 70 2.45 -2.57 18.06
N ALA A 71 3.49 -2.19 17.32
CA ALA A 71 3.79 -0.79 16.98
C ALA A 71 3.35 -0.42 15.55
N ALA A 72 3.10 -1.41 14.70
CA ALA A 72 2.83 -1.18 13.29
C ALA A 72 1.46 -0.54 13.03
N ALA A 73 0.46 -0.80 13.88
CA ALA A 73 -0.88 -0.23 13.74
C ALA A 73 -0.88 1.29 13.98
N ASP A 74 -0.33 1.72 15.12
CA ASP A 74 -0.26 3.14 15.48
C ASP A 74 0.64 3.91 14.49
N LEU A 75 1.78 3.32 14.10
CA LEU A 75 2.65 3.94 13.09
C LEU A 75 1.98 4.05 11.72
N ALA A 76 1.17 3.08 11.32
CA ALA A 76 0.44 3.15 10.05
C ALA A 76 -0.59 4.29 10.06
N ASP A 77 -1.31 4.46 11.17
CA ASP A 77 -2.27 5.55 11.36
C ASP A 77 -1.59 6.92 11.30
N ASP A 78 -0.50 7.09 12.06
CA ASP A 78 0.30 8.31 12.09
C ASP A 78 0.88 8.65 10.70
N MET A 79 1.44 7.66 10.01
CA MET A 79 2.03 7.84 8.67
C MET A 79 0.97 8.18 7.62
N LEU A 80 -0.19 7.51 7.63
CA LEU A 80 -1.26 7.80 6.67
C LEU A 80 -1.96 9.12 6.95
N THR A 81 -2.02 9.53 8.23
CA THR A 81 -2.52 10.85 8.61
C THR A 81 -1.58 11.95 8.13
N ALA A 82 -0.26 11.75 8.24
CA ALA A 82 0.73 12.70 7.73
C ALA A 82 0.85 12.68 6.20
N ASP A 83 0.63 11.51 5.58
CA ASP A 83 0.83 11.27 4.16
C ASP A 83 -0.20 10.27 3.59
N PRO A 84 -1.40 10.75 3.22
CA PRO A 84 -2.47 9.89 2.70
C PRO A 84 -2.12 9.17 1.39
N GLU A 85 -1.13 9.65 0.64
CA GLU A 85 -0.68 9.04 -0.63
C GLU A 85 0.30 7.88 -0.42
N LEU A 86 0.74 7.62 0.82
CA LEU A 86 1.66 6.55 1.15
C LEU A 86 1.17 5.18 0.66
N PHE A 87 -0.11 4.87 0.86
CA PHE A 87 -0.67 3.57 0.47
C PHE A 87 -0.63 3.35 -1.05
N ALA A 88 -0.96 4.37 -1.85
CA ALA A 88 -0.91 4.29 -3.31
C ALA A 88 0.53 4.08 -3.82
N ARG A 89 1.51 4.77 -3.22
CA ARG A 89 2.94 4.58 -3.53
C ARG A 89 3.44 3.20 -3.13
N LEU A 90 2.97 2.67 -2.00
CA LEU A 90 3.29 1.34 -1.53
C LEU A 90 2.80 0.26 -2.52
N LEU A 91 1.55 0.37 -2.99
CA LEU A 91 1.03 -0.54 -4.02
C LEU A 91 1.80 -0.41 -5.33
N SER A 92 2.13 0.81 -5.74
CA SER A 92 2.91 1.06 -6.96
C SER A 92 4.33 0.50 -6.88
N ALA A 93 4.97 0.57 -5.71
CA ALA A 93 6.28 -0.01 -5.48
C ALA A 93 6.24 -1.55 -5.52
N ALA A 94 5.19 -2.16 -4.99
CA ALA A 94 5.05 -3.61 -4.90
C ALA A 94 4.57 -4.27 -6.21
N PHE A 95 3.78 -3.54 -7.00
CA PHE A 95 3.22 -4.01 -8.28
C PHE A 95 3.44 -2.96 -9.38
N PRO A 96 4.71 -2.73 -9.79
CA PRO A 96 5.03 -1.70 -10.79
C PRO A 96 4.27 -1.90 -12.11
N ASP A 97 4.01 -3.15 -12.51
CA ASP A 97 3.29 -3.49 -13.73
C ASP A 97 1.76 -3.33 -13.63
N ALA A 98 1.19 -3.32 -12.42
CA ALA A 98 -0.26 -3.16 -12.21
C ALA A 98 -0.69 -1.68 -12.34
N VAL A 99 0.19 -0.74 -11.99
CA VAL A 99 -0.11 0.71 -12.02
C VAL A 99 0.14 1.34 -13.40
N GLY A 100 0.92 0.68 -14.27
CA GLY A 100 1.14 1.11 -15.66
C GLY A 100 -0.15 1.20 -16.49
N ASN A 101 -1.20 0.45 -16.13
CA ASN A 101 -2.51 0.52 -16.80
C ASN A 101 -3.44 1.62 -16.26
N VAL A 102 -3.19 2.17 -15.07
CA VAL A 102 -4.06 3.21 -14.47
C VAL A 102 -3.77 4.58 -15.11
N VAL A 103 -2.52 4.86 -15.47
CA VAL A 103 -2.13 6.13 -16.11
C VAL A 103 -2.51 6.16 -17.60
N ALA A 104 -2.67 5.01 -18.24
CA ALA A 104 -2.93 4.92 -19.69
C ALA A 104 -4.39 5.21 -20.11
N GLN A 105 -5.37 5.18 -19.19
CA GLN A 105 -6.78 5.50 -19.51
C GLN A 105 -7.17 6.97 -19.32
N GLY A 106 -6.29 7.82 -18.76
CA GLY A 106 -6.59 9.24 -18.51
C GLY A 106 -6.38 10.20 -19.69
N LYS A 107 -5.83 9.76 -20.83
CA LYS A 107 -5.66 10.60 -22.03
C LYS A 107 -5.87 9.81 -23.32
N LYS A 108 -7.12 9.70 -23.76
CA LYS A 108 -7.42 9.77 -25.18
C LYS A 108 -8.25 11.03 -25.44
N LYS A 109 -7.57 12.05 -25.96
CA LYS A 109 -8.18 13.02 -26.86
C LYS A 109 -8.76 12.23 -28.04
N ASP A 110 -10.04 12.40 -28.31
CA ASP A 110 -10.56 12.98 -29.56
C ASP A 110 -12.00 13.44 -29.33
#